data_AF-A0A4U0UR80-F1
#
_entry.id   AF-A0A4U0UR80-F1
#
_cell.length_a   1.000
_cell.length_b   1.000
_cell.length_c   1.000
_cell.angle_alpha   90.00
_cell.angle_beta   90.00
_cell.angle_gamma   90.00
#
_symmetry.space_group_name_H-M   'P 1'
#
loop_
_entity.id
_entity.type
_entity.pdbx_description
1 polymer ?
#
loop_
_entity_poly.entity_id
_entity_poly.type
_entity_poly.pdbx_seq_one_letter_code
_entity_poly.pdbx_strand_id
1 'polypeptide(L)'
;MTDQPREGEHSACTKLVIVCCHATYTGDGNDPLEEKHWLLQPFQRSDPPARKPSETGTFLPHIFTGALLCMSEPDAMLMFSGGHTLASHRSEAGGYNCIFHALVQSQLVPSPAFPPVEEEHATDSYQNLLFSILRFRDLVGRYPDDVVVVTHAFKERRFLELHAPAIKWPPGRIRMQGVNPPYRLEELQQTQRMEHERAYEPFVRDPYGVRSPLADKRKSRNWDPALAGSLAVDASVMQLLEWNGGETG
;
A
#
# COMPACT_ATOMS: atom_id res chain seq x y z
N MET A 1 22.29 -8.80 9.72
CA MET A 1 22.12 -8.44 11.14
C MET A 1 20.79 -7.70 11.18
N THR A 2 19.71 -8.42 11.46
CA THR A 2 18.34 -7.88 11.43
C THR A 2 18.17 -6.96 12.63
N ASP A 3 18.07 -5.66 12.36
CA ASP A 3 17.76 -4.64 13.36
C ASP A 3 16.28 -4.82 13.72
N GLN A 4 16.00 -5.61 14.77
CA GLN A 4 14.67 -5.63 15.35
C GLN A 4 14.46 -4.28 16.06
N PRO A 5 13.39 -3.54 15.76
CA PRO A 5 13.14 -2.26 16.41
C PRO A 5 13.09 -2.46 17.92
N ARG A 6 13.77 -1.58 18.66
CA ARG A 6 13.85 -1.68 20.13
C ARG A 6 12.47 -1.43 20.71
N GLU A 7 12.06 -2.23 21.69
CA GLU A 7 10.83 -2.01 22.45
C GLU A 7 10.74 -0.53 22.88
N GLY A 8 9.71 0.19 22.39
CA GLY A 8 9.45 1.58 22.72
C GLY A 8 9.72 2.63 21.63
N GLU A 9 10.42 2.29 20.54
CA GLU A 9 10.80 3.26 19.48
C GLU A 9 9.60 3.95 18.80
N HIS A 10 8.46 3.26 18.73
CA HIS A 10 7.24 3.76 18.10
C HIS A 10 6.09 4.01 19.09
N SER A 11 6.31 3.90 20.40
CA SER A 11 5.24 3.98 21.42
C SER A 11 4.49 5.32 21.42
N ALA A 12 5.14 6.39 20.95
CA ALA A 12 4.54 7.72 20.81
C ALA A 12 3.70 7.92 19.54
N CYS A 13 3.80 7.02 18.55
CA CYS A 13 3.04 7.13 17.30
C CYS A 13 1.53 7.00 17.58
N THR A 14 0.75 7.97 17.11
CA THR A 14 -0.73 7.95 17.14
C THR A 14 -1.30 7.78 15.75
N LYS A 15 -0.57 8.14 14.68
CA LYS A 15 -1.08 8.16 13.31
C LYS A 15 -0.29 7.27 12.38
N LEU A 16 -0.94 6.82 11.31
CA LEU A 16 -0.35 5.95 10.31
C LEU A 16 -0.50 6.57 8.91
N VAL A 17 0.63 6.80 8.23
CA VAL A 17 0.69 7.16 6.82
C VAL A 17 1.09 5.94 6.01
N ILE A 18 0.15 5.40 5.24
CA ILE A 18 0.34 4.21 4.41
C ILE A 18 0.66 4.64 2.98
N VAL A 19 1.85 4.33 2.48
CA VAL A 19 2.17 4.43 1.06
C VAL A 19 1.93 3.06 0.41
N CYS A 20 0.84 2.94 -0.35
CA CYS A 20 0.52 1.72 -1.08
C CYS A 20 1.49 1.53 -2.25
N CYS A 21 2.26 0.45 -2.23
CA CYS A 21 3.19 0.14 -3.30
C CYS A 21 2.44 -0.51 -4.48
N HIS A 22 3.02 -0.35 -5.68
CA HIS A 22 2.39 -0.75 -6.94
C HIS A 22 3.31 -1.50 -7.90
N ALA A 23 4.58 -1.65 -7.56
CA ALA A 23 5.60 -2.36 -8.34
C ALA A 23 6.83 -2.60 -7.46
N THR A 24 7.63 -3.60 -7.81
CA THR A 24 8.87 -3.92 -7.09
C THR A 24 10.04 -3.17 -7.72
N TYR A 25 10.70 -2.31 -6.95
CA TYR A 25 11.99 -1.73 -7.32
C TYR A 25 13.13 -2.71 -6.95
N THR A 26 14.03 -2.99 -7.88
CA THR A 26 15.13 -3.95 -7.71
C THR A 26 16.51 -3.31 -7.81
N GLY A 27 16.58 -1.98 -7.92
CA GLY A 27 17.84 -1.23 -7.91
C GLY A 27 18.41 -1.05 -6.50
N ASP A 28 19.44 -0.20 -6.41
CA ASP A 28 20.18 0.11 -5.19
C ASP A 28 19.78 1.46 -4.55
N GLY A 29 18.78 2.13 -5.12
CA GLY A 29 18.30 3.46 -4.72
C GLY A 29 18.64 4.54 -5.76
N ASN A 30 19.53 4.25 -6.72
CA ASN A 30 19.88 5.16 -7.79
C ASN A 30 18.93 5.05 -8.98
N ASP A 31 18.76 6.16 -9.70
CA ASP A 31 17.95 6.29 -10.91
C ASP A 31 16.57 5.60 -10.80
N PRO A 32 15.75 5.92 -9.79
CA PRO A 32 14.46 5.26 -9.57
C PRO A 32 13.40 5.61 -10.64
N LEU A 33 13.73 6.48 -11.60
CA LEU A 33 12.89 6.75 -12.77
C LEU A 33 13.09 5.73 -13.90
N GLU A 34 14.20 4.99 -13.91
CA GLU A 34 14.55 4.05 -14.97
C GLU A 34 13.77 2.73 -14.84
N GLU A 35 12.93 2.40 -15.83
CA GLU A 35 12.07 1.20 -15.82
C GLU A 35 12.85 -0.12 -15.65
N LYS A 36 14.11 -0.17 -16.06
CA LYS A 36 14.97 -1.37 -15.94
C LYS A 36 15.19 -1.78 -14.48
N HIS A 37 15.02 -0.85 -13.54
CA HIS A 37 15.13 -1.09 -12.10
C HIS A 37 13.78 -1.48 -11.48
N TRP A 38 12.72 -1.67 -12.28
CA TRP A 38 11.38 -1.97 -11.80
C TRP A 38 10.78 -3.20 -12.46
N LEU A 39 10.16 -4.05 -11.64
CA LEU A 39 9.29 -5.11 -12.10
C LEU A 39 7.88 -4.54 -12.32
N LEU A 40 7.68 -3.97 -13.50
CA LEU A 40 6.43 -3.32 -13.92
C LEU A 40 5.47 -4.27 -14.63
N GLN A 41 4.17 -4.12 -14.35
CA GLN A 41 3.12 -4.68 -15.19
C GLN A 41 3.09 -3.99 -16.56
N PRO A 42 2.57 -4.63 -17.63
CA PRO A 42 2.56 -4.04 -18.97
C PRO A 42 1.89 -2.65 -19.03
N PHE A 43 0.79 -2.46 -18.31
CA PHE A 43 0.08 -1.19 -18.27
C PHE A 43 0.81 -0.09 -17.48
N GLN A 44 1.90 -0.38 -16.78
CA GLN A 44 2.67 0.60 -16.00
C GLN A 44 3.87 1.13 -16.77
N ARG A 45 4.27 0.45 -17.85
CA ARG A 45 5.39 0.84 -18.70
C ARG A 45 5.04 2.06 -19.55
N SER A 46 6.06 2.78 -19.96
CA SER A 46 5.95 3.79 -21.01
C SER A 46 5.50 3.16 -22.32
N ASP A 47 4.73 3.93 -23.07
CA ASP A 47 4.30 3.59 -24.43
C ASP A 47 4.55 4.83 -25.30
N PRO A 48 5.71 4.92 -25.98
CA PRO A 48 6.05 6.09 -26.80
C PRO A 48 5.06 6.34 -27.95
N PRO A 49 4.58 5.33 -28.70
CA PRO A 49 3.49 5.50 -29.67
C PRO A 49 2.23 6.14 -29.07
N ALA A 50 1.80 5.69 -27.89
CA ALA A 50 0.68 6.27 -27.16
C ALA A 50 1.07 7.55 -26.39
N ARG A 51 2.34 7.99 -26.44
CA ARG A 51 2.89 9.11 -25.66
C ARG A 51 2.53 9.02 -24.17
N LYS A 52 2.55 7.81 -23.63
CA LYS A 52 2.25 7.53 -22.23
C LYS A 52 3.56 7.41 -21.45
N PRO A 53 3.77 8.21 -20.39
CA PRO A 53 4.94 8.08 -19.54
C PRO A 53 4.85 6.80 -18.70
N SER A 54 6.01 6.35 -18.21
CA SER A 54 6.10 5.28 -17.22
C SER A 54 5.44 5.69 -15.89
N GLU A 55 4.79 4.75 -15.21
CA GLU A 55 4.28 4.97 -13.85
C GLU A 55 5.40 5.09 -12.80
N THR A 56 6.67 4.76 -13.14
CA THR A 56 7.81 5.00 -12.24
C THR A 56 7.89 6.46 -11.79
N GLY A 57 7.54 7.40 -12.67
CA GLY A 57 7.44 8.83 -12.35
C GLY A 57 6.31 9.19 -11.38
N THR A 58 5.36 8.29 -11.12
CA THR A 58 4.28 8.45 -10.13
C THR A 58 4.65 7.83 -8.77
N PHE A 59 5.42 6.76 -8.77
CA PHE A 59 5.82 6.07 -7.54
C PHE A 59 6.74 6.94 -6.66
N LEU A 60 7.62 7.75 -7.26
CA LEU A 60 8.40 8.74 -6.51
C LEU A 60 7.48 9.75 -5.78
N PRO A 61 6.55 10.45 -6.45
CA PRO A 61 5.56 11.27 -5.78
C PRO A 61 4.81 10.59 -4.64
N HIS A 62 4.51 9.29 -4.71
CA HIS A 62 3.93 8.55 -3.57
C HIS A 62 4.88 8.55 -2.36
N ILE A 63 6.16 8.24 -2.58
CA ILE A 63 7.19 8.25 -1.54
C ILE A 63 7.38 9.67 -0.95
N PHE A 64 7.54 10.68 -1.81
CA PHE A 64 7.65 12.09 -1.40
C PHE A 64 6.46 12.53 -0.55
N THR A 65 5.26 12.21 -0.99
CA THR A 65 4.03 12.59 -0.31
C THR A 65 3.94 11.95 1.08
N GLY A 66 4.27 10.66 1.21
CA GLY A 66 4.34 10.00 2.50
C GLY A 66 5.34 10.65 3.45
N ALA A 67 6.54 10.96 2.96
CA ALA A 67 7.60 11.61 3.73
C ALA A 67 7.19 13.02 4.22
N LEU A 68 6.59 13.82 3.34
CA LEU A 68 6.14 15.19 3.67
C LEU A 68 5.00 15.19 4.67
N LEU A 69 4.07 14.23 4.58
CA LEU A 69 3.00 14.07 5.57
C LEU A 69 3.58 13.80 6.97
N CYS A 70 4.53 12.86 7.09
CA CYS A 70 5.18 12.55 8.37
C CYS A 70 6.09 13.67 8.89
N MET A 71 6.57 14.59 8.05
CA MET A 71 7.18 15.83 8.55
C MET A 71 6.16 16.74 9.23
N SER A 72 4.99 16.91 8.61
CA SER A 72 3.95 17.80 9.09
C SER A 72 3.21 17.25 10.31
N GLU A 73 3.26 15.93 10.49
CA GLU A 73 2.60 15.19 11.56
C GLU A 73 3.66 14.39 12.34
N PRO A 74 4.32 15.00 13.36
CA PRO A 74 5.47 14.39 14.05
C PRO A 74 5.11 13.14 14.88
N ASP A 75 3.81 12.85 15.05
CA ASP A 75 3.25 11.67 15.70
C ASP A 75 2.85 10.56 14.70
N ALA A 76 3.19 10.72 13.41
CA ALA A 76 2.85 9.79 12.34
C ALA A 76 3.99 8.83 11.99
N MET A 77 3.65 7.55 11.87
CA MET A 77 4.51 6.50 11.32
C MET A 77 4.33 6.43 9.79
N LEU A 78 5.44 6.48 9.04
CA LEU A 78 5.45 6.18 7.61
C LEU A 78 5.56 4.66 7.40
N MET A 79 4.64 4.09 6.63
CA MET A 79 4.67 2.67 6.29
C MET A 79 4.53 2.46 4.78
N PHE A 80 5.49 1.75 4.18
CA PHE A 80 5.38 1.26 2.81
C PHE A 80 4.72 -0.11 2.84
N SER A 81 3.64 -0.29 2.09
CA SER A 81 2.82 -1.51 2.13
C SER A 81 2.70 -2.14 0.74
N GLY A 82 3.16 -3.38 0.64
CA GLY A 82 3.13 -4.18 -0.58
C GLY A 82 4.14 -5.33 -0.52
N GLY A 83 3.66 -6.54 -0.81
CA GLY A 83 4.42 -7.77 -0.65
C GLY A 83 5.14 -8.26 -1.90
N HIS A 84 5.45 -9.56 -1.91
CA HIS A 84 6.17 -10.24 -2.99
C HIS A 84 5.23 -10.67 -4.12
N THR A 85 4.63 -9.70 -4.81
CA THR A 85 3.62 -9.95 -5.86
C THR A 85 4.21 -10.55 -7.15
N LEU A 86 5.52 -10.40 -7.34
CA LEU A 86 6.31 -11.01 -8.41
C LEU A 86 7.54 -11.70 -7.81
N ALA A 87 8.10 -12.67 -8.54
CA ALA A 87 9.30 -13.37 -8.11
C ALA A 87 10.49 -12.39 -8.06
N SER A 88 10.90 -12.01 -6.85
CA SER A 88 11.97 -11.06 -6.57
C SER A 88 12.58 -11.37 -5.20
N HIS A 89 13.83 -10.94 -4.98
CA HIS A 89 14.48 -10.99 -3.66
C HIS A 89 13.98 -9.90 -2.70
N ARG A 90 13.08 -9.03 -3.17
CA ARG A 90 12.60 -7.85 -2.47
C ARG A 90 11.09 -7.70 -2.68
N SER A 91 10.37 -7.31 -1.64
CA SER A 91 8.96 -6.92 -1.71
C SER A 91 8.78 -5.57 -2.42
N GLU A 92 7.54 -5.23 -2.77
CA GLU A 92 7.24 -3.87 -3.22
C GLU A 92 7.58 -2.82 -2.13
N ALA A 93 7.23 -3.09 -0.87
CA ALA A 93 7.51 -2.23 0.28
C ALA A 93 9.01 -1.97 0.47
N GLY A 94 9.83 -3.02 0.49
CA GLY A 94 11.29 -2.90 0.60
C GLY A 94 11.91 -2.17 -0.60
N GLY A 95 11.28 -2.24 -1.78
CA GLY A 95 11.67 -1.47 -2.96
C GLY A 95 11.47 0.03 -2.76
N TYR A 96 10.29 0.42 -2.28
CA TYR A 96 9.97 1.82 -1.98
C TYR A 96 10.83 2.35 -0.82
N ASN A 97 11.05 1.55 0.24
CA ASN A 97 11.88 1.94 1.37
C ASN A 97 13.35 2.17 0.96
N CYS A 98 13.88 1.36 0.03
CA CYS A 98 15.21 1.55 -0.53
C CYS A 98 15.38 2.91 -1.22
N ILE A 99 14.39 3.28 -2.05
CA ILE A 99 14.38 4.58 -2.73
C ILE A 99 14.28 5.69 -1.69
N PHE A 100 13.38 5.55 -0.71
CA PHE A 100 13.22 6.51 0.37
C PHE A 100 14.54 6.77 1.10
N HIS A 101 15.28 5.73 1.50
CA HIS A 101 16.57 5.89 2.15
C HIS A 101 17.62 6.59 1.28
N ALA A 102 17.69 6.28 -0.02
CA ALA A 102 18.57 6.97 -0.95
C ALA A 102 18.21 8.46 -1.11
N LEU A 103 16.91 8.79 -1.11
CA LEU A 103 16.43 10.17 -1.14
C LEU A 103 16.76 10.93 0.15
N VAL A 104 16.67 10.29 1.33
CA VAL A 104 17.07 10.88 2.61
C VAL A 104 18.57 11.15 2.64
N GLN A 105 19.39 10.18 2.22
CA GLN A 105 20.85 10.32 2.13
C GLN A 105 21.26 11.45 1.19
N SER A 106 20.49 11.63 0.11
CA SER A 106 20.69 12.71 -0.88
C SER A 106 20.08 14.05 -0.45
N GLN A 107 19.49 14.14 0.74
CA GLN A 107 18.81 15.33 1.28
C GLN A 107 17.66 15.85 0.39
N LEU A 108 17.08 14.97 -0.44
CA LEU A 108 15.94 15.29 -1.32
C LEU A 108 14.61 15.11 -0.60
N VAL A 109 14.56 14.23 0.40
CA VAL A 109 13.45 14.12 1.33
C VAL A 109 13.93 14.28 2.77
N PRO A 110 13.08 14.84 3.63
CA PRO A 110 13.31 14.89 5.07
C PRO A 110 13.41 13.50 5.71
N SER A 111 14.17 13.40 6.80
CA SER A 111 14.03 12.26 7.71
C SER A 111 12.80 12.47 8.61
N PRO A 112 11.83 11.55 8.64
CA PRO A 112 10.71 11.57 9.57
C PRO A 112 11.20 11.36 11.02
N ALA A 113 10.32 11.69 11.97
CA ALA A 113 10.58 11.52 13.41
C ALA A 113 10.78 10.05 13.80
N PHE A 114 10.08 9.14 13.12
CA PHE A 114 10.20 7.70 13.29
C PHE A 114 10.77 7.05 12.03
N PRO A 115 11.62 6.03 12.15
CA PRO A 115 12.05 5.25 11.00
C PRO A 115 10.86 4.73 10.19
N PRO A 116 10.91 4.74 8.84
CA PRO A 116 9.88 4.13 8.01
C PRO A 116 9.81 2.62 8.26
N VAL A 117 8.60 2.07 8.14
CA VAL A 117 8.33 0.65 8.34
C VAL A 117 7.91 0.00 7.03
N GLU A 118 8.28 -1.26 6.84
CA GLU A 118 7.86 -2.10 5.72
C GLU A 118 6.73 -3.05 6.16
N GLU A 119 5.67 -3.14 5.35
CA GLU A 119 4.64 -4.18 5.42
C GLU A 119 4.71 -4.98 4.12
N GLU A 120 5.20 -6.22 4.21
CA GLU A 120 5.64 -7.02 3.06
C GLU A 120 4.70 -8.18 2.67
N HIS A 121 3.47 -8.18 3.18
CA HIS A 121 2.50 -9.25 2.96
C HIS A 121 1.35 -8.85 2.04
N ALA A 122 1.02 -7.56 1.93
CA ALA A 122 -0.14 -7.15 1.16
C ALA A 122 0.01 -7.41 -0.35
N THR A 123 -1.00 -8.08 -0.93
CA THR A 123 -1.05 -8.40 -2.37
C THR A 123 -2.15 -7.63 -3.12
N ASP A 124 -2.97 -6.86 -2.41
CA ASP A 124 -3.99 -5.99 -2.96
C ASP A 124 -4.27 -4.75 -2.07
N SER A 125 -5.19 -3.89 -2.52
CA SER A 125 -5.52 -2.65 -1.79
C SER A 125 -6.26 -2.85 -0.46
N TYR A 126 -7.01 -3.94 -0.30
CA TYR A 126 -7.68 -4.22 0.98
C TYR A 126 -6.62 -4.62 2.01
N GLN A 127 -5.71 -5.52 1.61
CA GLN A 127 -4.61 -5.96 2.43
C GLN A 127 -3.66 -4.81 2.76
N ASN A 128 -3.38 -3.89 1.82
CA ASN A 128 -2.55 -2.72 2.12
C ASN A 128 -3.08 -1.91 3.30
N LEU A 129 -4.41 -1.73 3.39
CA LEU A 129 -5.03 -1.03 4.51
C LEU A 129 -4.97 -1.88 5.80
N LEU A 130 -5.52 -3.08 5.76
CA LEU A 130 -5.69 -3.91 6.95
C LEU A 130 -4.33 -4.31 7.54
N PHE A 131 -3.40 -4.82 6.73
CA PHE A 131 -2.12 -5.32 7.21
C PHE A 131 -1.25 -4.19 7.76
N SER A 132 -1.33 -2.99 7.17
CA SER A 132 -0.62 -1.83 7.71
C SER A 132 -1.14 -1.42 9.09
N ILE A 133 -2.47 -1.46 9.29
CA ILE A 133 -3.09 -1.18 10.60
C ILE A 133 -2.69 -2.22 11.64
N LEU A 134 -2.66 -3.49 11.25
CA LEU A 134 -2.22 -4.58 12.14
C LEU A 134 -0.73 -4.46 12.47
N ARG A 135 0.11 -4.18 11.48
CA ARG A 135 1.54 -3.96 11.66
C ARG A 135 1.82 -2.77 12.58
N PHE A 136 1.04 -1.70 12.48
CA PHE A 136 1.12 -0.58 13.41
C PHE A 136 0.76 -1.02 14.84
N ARG A 137 -0.33 -1.76 15.03
CA ARG A 137 -0.72 -2.28 16.35
C ARG A 137 0.36 -3.17 16.95
N ASP A 138 1.00 -4.01 16.16
CA ASP A 138 2.08 -4.90 16.63
C ASP A 138 3.29 -4.11 17.13
N LEU A 139 3.64 -3.01 16.46
CA LEU A 139 4.80 -2.17 16.80
C LEU A 139 4.52 -1.19 17.94
N VAL A 140 3.29 -0.69 18.05
CA VAL A 140 2.93 0.41 18.95
C VAL A 140 2.14 -0.08 20.18
N GLY A 141 1.51 -1.26 20.10
CA GLY A 141 0.66 -1.84 21.15
C GLY A 141 -0.80 -1.34 21.13
N ARG A 142 -1.16 -0.45 20.20
CA ARG A 142 -2.51 0.09 20.01
C ARG A 142 -2.77 0.40 18.54
N TYR A 143 -4.03 0.49 18.15
CA TYR A 143 -4.41 0.93 16.81
C TYR A 143 -4.12 2.43 16.59
N PRO A 144 -3.87 2.86 15.34
CA PRO A 144 -3.69 4.28 15.05
C PRO A 144 -5.02 5.04 15.24
N ASP A 145 -4.92 6.27 15.72
CA ASP A 145 -6.01 7.21 15.87
C ASP A 145 -6.52 7.71 14.50
N ASP A 146 -5.62 7.91 13.55
CA ASP A 146 -5.90 8.37 12.19
C ASP A 146 -5.04 7.60 11.17
N VAL A 147 -5.62 7.35 10.00
CA VAL A 147 -4.93 6.74 8.85
C VAL A 147 -4.96 7.69 7.66
N VAL A 148 -3.81 7.92 7.03
CA VAL A 148 -3.71 8.58 5.72
C VAL A 148 -3.16 7.59 4.72
N VAL A 149 -3.85 7.36 3.61
CA VAL A 149 -3.41 6.44 2.56
C VAL A 149 -2.97 7.21 1.32
N VAL A 150 -1.70 7.07 0.97
CA VAL A 150 -1.11 7.57 -0.28
C VAL A 150 -1.18 6.46 -1.32
N THR A 151 -1.90 6.71 -2.41
CA THR A 151 -2.03 5.77 -3.54
C THR A 151 -2.50 6.51 -4.80
N HIS A 152 -2.84 5.78 -5.85
CA HIS A 152 -3.50 6.34 -7.03
C HIS A 152 -4.86 6.95 -6.67
N ALA A 153 -5.11 8.20 -7.08
CA ALA A 153 -6.35 8.92 -6.78
C ALA A 153 -7.60 8.19 -7.31
N PHE A 154 -7.49 7.47 -8.43
CA PHE A 154 -8.62 6.69 -8.94
C PHE A 154 -9.06 5.54 -8.02
N LYS A 155 -8.30 5.17 -6.98
CA LYS A 155 -8.66 4.14 -5.99
C LYS A 155 -9.40 4.70 -4.76
N GLU A 156 -9.49 6.02 -4.62
CA GLU A 156 -10.01 6.70 -3.43
C GLU A 156 -11.37 6.15 -2.98
N ARG A 157 -12.34 6.11 -3.91
CA ARG A 157 -13.69 5.58 -3.64
C ARG A 157 -13.65 4.17 -3.09
N ARG A 158 -12.82 3.28 -3.65
CA ARG A 158 -12.72 1.90 -3.19
C ARG A 158 -12.23 1.79 -1.75
N PHE A 159 -11.29 2.63 -1.33
CA PHE A 159 -10.82 2.65 0.06
C PHE A 159 -11.88 3.19 1.01
N LEU A 160 -12.50 4.32 0.67
CA LEU A 160 -13.43 5.02 1.55
C LEU A 160 -14.81 4.37 1.63
N GLU A 161 -15.33 3.89 0.49
CA GLU A 161 -16.69 3.34 0.38
C GLU A 161 -16.73 1.83 0.67
N LEU A 162 -15.64 1.09 0.45
CA LEU A 162 -15.61 -0.37 0.59
C LEU A 162 -14.64 -0.85 1.69
N HIS A 163 -13.33 -0.58 1.55
CA HIS A 163 -12.33 -1.21 2.43
C HIS A 163 -12.42 -0.75 3.89
N ALA A 164 -12.47 0.56 4.13
CA ALA A 164 -12.58 1.10 5.47
C ALA A 164 -13.88 0.66 6.18
N PRO A 165 -15.06 0.70 5.52
CA PRO A 165 -16.28 0.10 6.08
C PRO A 165 -16.18 -1.40 6.34
N ALA A 166 -15.56 -2.18 5.45
CA ALA A 166 -15.42 -3.63 5.61
C ALA A 166 -14.63 -4.00 6.87
N ILE A 167 -13.57 -3.27 7.19
CA ILE A 167 -12.81 -3.45 8.44
C ILE A 167 -13.41 -2.68 9.63
N LYS A 168 -14.57 -2.05 9.46
CA LYS A 168 -15.26 -1.22 10.47
C LYS A 168 -14.38 -0.08 11.01
N TRP A 169 -13.53 0.49 10.16
CA TRP A 169 -12.70 1.63 10.54
C TRP A 169 -13.60 2.83 10.89
N PRO A 170 -13.31 3.59 11.96
CA PRO A 170 -14.20 4.68 12.37
C PRO A 170 -14.36 5.75 11.27
N PRO A 171 -15.60 6.22 11.02
CA PRO A 171 -15.84 7.31 10.08
C PRO A 171 -15.02 8.56 10.43
N GLY A 172 -14.47 9.23 9.43
CA GLY A 172 -13.68 10.45 9.60
C GLY A 172 -12.25 10.25 10.11
N ARG A 173 -11.82 9.02 10.41
CA ARG A 173 -10.45 8.68 10.83
C ARG A 173 -9.59 8.06 9.73
N ILE A 174 -10.03 8.19 8.47
CA ILE A 174 -9.26 7.80 7.29
C ILE A 174 -9.31 8.93 6.26
N ARG A 175 -8.16 9.26 5.68
CA ARG A 175 -8.01 10.24 4.59
C ARG A 175 -7.23 9.62 3.44
N MET A 176 -7.55 10.03 2.22
CA MET A 176 -6.83 9.59 1.02
C MET A 176 -5.99 10.74 0.48
N GLN A 177 -4.76 10.43 0.08
CA GLN A 177 -3.90 11.34 -0.66
C GLN A 177 -3.60 10.71 -2.02
N GLY A 178 -4.47 11.01 -2.97
CA GLY A 178 -4.40 10.48 -4.32
C GLY A 178 -3.35 11.17 -5.19
N VAL A 179 -2.49 10.38 -5.85
CA VAL A 179 -1.54 10.86 -6.87
C VAL A 179 -1.59 9.92 -8.06
N ASN A 180 -2.03 10.44 -9.20
CA ASN A 180 -2.10 9.70 -10.46
C ASN A 180 -0.90 10.04 -11.37
N PRO A 181 -0.57 9.17 -12.32
CA PRO A 181 0.18 9.56 -13.51
C PRO A 181 -0.48 10.76 -14.20
N PRO A 182 0.29 11.54 -14.99
CA PRO A 182 -0.23 12.67 -15.76
C PRO A 182 -1.05 12.17 -16.95
N TYR A 183 -2.25 11.65 -16.68
CA TYR A 183 -3.17 11.12 -17.67
C TYR A 183 -3.74 12.21 -18.57
N ARG A 184 -3.92 11.87 -19.85
CA ARG A 184 -4.90 12.57 -20.70
C ARG A 184 -6.31 12.26 -20.22
N LEU A 185 -7.27 13.10 -20.62
CA LEU A 185 -8.67 12.94 -20.25
C LEU A 185 -9.21 11.54 -20.60
N GLU A 186 -8.93 11.05 -21.81
CA GLU A 186 -9.37 9.73 -22.28
C GLU A 186 -8.73 8.59 -21.46
N GLU A 187 -7.44 8.70 -21.14
CA GLU A 187 -6.71 7.72 -20.33
C GLU A 187 -7.24 7.67 -18.90
N LEU A 188 -7.55 8.83 -18.33
CA LEU A 188 -8.16 8.93 -17.01
C LEU A 188 -9.54 8.28 -16.99
N GLN A 189 -10.40 8.61 -17.96
CA GLN A 189 -11.73 8.01 -18.08
C GLN A 189 -11.66 6.49 -18.25
N GLN A 190 -10.76 6.01 -19.09
CA GLN A 190 -10.55 4.58 -19.26
C GLN A 190 -10.06 3.93 -17.96
N THR A 191 -9.08 4.53 -17.29
CA THR A 191 -8.53 4.01 -16.03
C THR A 191 -9.61 3.94 -14.94
N GLN A 192 -10.46 4.96 -14.83
CA GLN A 192 -11.58 4.98 -13.88
C GLN A 192 -12.63 3.91 -14.20
N ARG A 193 -12.98 3.71 -15.47
CA ARG A 193 -13.90 2.61 -15.89
C ARG A 193 -13.32 1.24 -15.55
N MET A 194 -12.04 1.02 -15.87
CA MET A 194 -11.37 -0.24 -15.60
C MET A 194 -11.20 -0.50 -14.10
N GLU A 195 -10.91 0.55 -13.31
CA GLU A 195 -10.88 0.47 -11.84
C GLU A 195 -12.24 0.04 -11.30
N HIS A 196 -13.31 0.67 -11.79
CA HIS A 196 -14.66 0.37 -11.35
C HIS A 196 -15.02 -1.09 -11.66
N GLU A 197 -14.88 -1.50 -12.92
CA GLU A 197 -15.29 -2.82 -13.39
C GLU A 197 -14.43 -3.96 -12.82
N ARG A 198 -13.11 -3.75 -12.73
CA ARG A 198 -12.15 -4.83 -12.38
C ARG A 198 -11.71 -4.84 -10.93
N ALA A 199 -12.06 -3.83 -10.15
CA ALA A 199 -11.67 -3.77 -8.76
C ALA A 199 -12.82 -3.31 -7.85
N TYR A 200 -13.41 -2.13 -8.07
CA TYR A 200 -14.50 -1.64 -7.21
C TYR A 200 -15.66 -2.66 -7.13
N GLU A 201 -16.19 -3.08 -8.28
CA GLU A 201 -17.38 -3.93 -8.33
C GLU A 201 -17.16 -5.37 -7.83
N PRO A 202 -15.99 -5.99 -8.08
CA PRO A 202 -15.62 -7.21 -7.37
C PRO A 202 -15.62 -7.05 -5.84
N PHE A 203 -15.08 -5.96 -5.30
CA PHE A 203 -15.06 -5.73 -3.85
C PHE A 203 -16.44 -5.37 -3.27
N VAL A 204 -17.38 -4.83 -4.06
CA VAL A 204 -18.78 -4.68 -3.63
C VAL A 204 -19.42 -6.03 -3.31
N ARG A 205 -19.13 -7.05 -4.14
CA ARG A 205 -19.70 -8.40 -3.99
C ARG A 205 -18.92 -9.29 -3.01
N ASP A 206 -17.67 -8.93 -2.76
CA ASP A 206 -16.77 -9.66 -1.89
C ASP A 206 -15.85 -8.66 -1.16
N PRO A 207 -16.35 -8.01 -0.09
CA PRO A 207 -15.63 -6.94 0.62
C PRO A 207 -14.28 -7.37 1.19
N TYR A 208 -14.08 -8.67 1.43
CA TYR A 208 -12.88 -9.24 2.03
C TYR A 208 -11.95 -9.88 0.99
N GLY A 209 -12.37 -10.01 -0.27
CA GLY A 209 -11.56 -10.51 -1.39
C GLY A 209 -11.20 -11.98 -1.32
N VAL A 210 -12.05 -12.81 -0.72
CA VAL A 210 -11.83 -14.25 -0.48
C VAL A 210 -12.39 -15.15 -1.58
N ARG A 211 -13.10 -14.59 -2.56
CA ARG A 211 -13.73 -15.29 -3.68
C ARG A 211 -13.12 -14.88 -5.01
N SER A 212 -13.31 -15.71 -6.04
CA SER A 212 -12.95 -15.36 -7.41
C SER A 212 -13.76 -14.13 -7.88
N PRO A 213 -13.14 -13.15 -8.57
CA PRO A 213 -11.78 -13.15 -9.13
C PRO A 213 -10.68 -12.62 -8.19
N LEU A 214 -11.04 -12.10 -7.01
CA LEU A 214 -10.09 -11.44 -6.09
C LEU A 214 -9.11 -12.45 -5.47
N ALA A 215 -9.61 -13.59 -5.00
CA ALA A 215 -8.77 -14.65 -4.45
C ALA A 215 -7.79 -15.22 -5.49
N ASP A 216 -8.23 -15.40 -6.74
CA ASP A 216 -7.36 -15.85 -7.83
C ASP A 216 -6.25 -14.84 -8.11
N LYS A 217 -6.58 -13.55 -8.07
CA LYS A 217 -5.61 -12.47 -8.19
C LYS A 217 -4.60 -12.47 -7.04
N ARG A 218 -5.03 -12.65 -5.80
CA ARG A 218 -4.14 -12.80 -4.63
C ARG A 218 -3.21 -14.00 -4.82
N LYS A 219 -3.75 -15.15 -5.20
CA LYS A 219 -2.97 -16.38 -5.47
C LYS A 219 -1.93 -16.16 -6.58
N SER A 220 -2.29 -15.45 -7.65
CA SER A 220 -1.35 -15.11 -8.72
C SER A 220 -0.20 -14.17 -8.29
N ARG A 221 -0.36 -13.54 -7.12
CA ARG A 221 0.60 -12.63 -6.47
C ARG A 221 1.24 -13.27 -5.23
N ASN A 222 1.29 -14.60 -5.19
CA ASN A 222 1.91 -15.41 -4.14
C ASN A 222 1.30 -15.21 -2.74
N TRP A 223 0.03 -14.83 -2.65
CA TRP A 223 -0.66 -14.83 -1.36
C TRP A 223 -0.78 -16.26 -0.81
N ASP A 224 -0.31 -16.47 0.41
CA ASP A 224 -0.49 -17.70 1.17
C ASP A 224 -1.53 -17.47 2.28
N PRO A 225 -2.71 -18.11 2.21
CA PRO A 225 -3.71 -18.03 3.27
C PRO A 225 -3.19 -18.43 4.66
N ALA A 226 -2.14 -19.27 4.75
CA ALA A 226 -1.56 -19.65 6.04
C ALA A 226 -0.96 -18.45 6.80
N LEU A 227 -0.58 -17.38 6.10
CA LEU A 227 -0.08 -16.14 6.71
C LEU A 227 -1.17 -15.41 7.51
N ALA A 228 -2.46 -15.61 7.21
CA ALA A 228 -3.55 -14.99 7.94
C ALA A 228 -3.47 -15.27 9.45
N GLY A 229 -3.13 -16.51 9.84
CA GLY A 229 -3.00 -16.87 11.25
C GLY A 229 -1.87 -16.14 11.97
N SER A 230 -0.77 -15.83 11.27
CA SER A 230 0.35 -15.08 11.86
C SER A 230 0.08 -13.59 12.03
N LEU A 231 -0.87 -13.03 11.28
CA LEU A 231 -1.26 -11.61 11.36
C LEU A 231 -2.40 -11.38 12.38
N ALA A 232 -3.04 -12.44 12.87
CA ALA A 232 -4.16 -12.34 13.79
C ALA A 232 -3.68 -12.08 15.22
N VAL A 233 -3.96 -10.87 15.70
CA VAL A 233 -3.66 -10.45 17.08
C VAL A 233 -4.75 -10.83 18.08
N ASP A 234 -5.96 -11.09 17.61
CA ASP A 234 -7.10 -11.58 18.38
C ASP A 234 -8.17 -12.20 17.47
N ALA A 235 -9.21 -12.78 18.09
CA ALA A 235 -10.28 -13.46 17.37
C ALA A 235 -11.09 -12.55 16.43
N SER A 236 -11.19 -11.24 16.72
CA SER A 236 -11.91 -10.30 15.85
C SER A 236 -11.13 -9.98 14.58
N VAL A 237 -9.80 -9.88 14.69
CA VAL A 237 -8.90 -9.75 13.54
C VAL A 237 -8.85 -11.06 12.76
N MET A 238 -8.77 -12.20 13.43
CA MET A 238 -8.85 -13.52 12.78
C MET A 238 -10.11 -13.64 11.92
N GLN A 239 -11.26 -13.20 12.46
CA GLN A 239 -12.50 -13.14 11.69
C GLN A 239 -12.35 -12.27 10.44
N LEU A 240 -11.79 -11.07 10.50
CA LEU A 240 -11.58 -10.24 9.30
C LEU A 240 -10.64 -10.86 8.26
N LEU A 241 -9.67 -11.67 8.70
CA LEU A 241 -8.67 -12.31 7.85
C LEU A 241 -9.18 -13.61 7.21
N GLU A 242 -10.02 -14.37 7.92
CA GLU A 242 -10.60 -15.64 7.47
C GLU A 242 -12.06 -15.54 7.02
N TRP A 243 -12.69 -14.35 7.12
CA TRP A 243 -14.10 -14.19 6.78
C TRP A 243 -14.34 -14.59 5.32
N ASN A 244 -15.03 -15.71 5.13
CA ASN A 244 -15.34 -16.27 3.81
C ASN A 244 -16.58 -15.64 3.16
N GLY A 245 -17.14 -14.58 3.77
CA GLY A 245 -18.35 -13.92 3.31
C GLY A 245 -19.65 -14.63 3.70
N GLY A 246 -19.66 -15.68 4.53
CA GLY A 246 -20.88 -16.45 4.83
C GLY A 246 -21.69 -16.88 3.59
N GLU A 247 -22.97 -17.26 3.74
CA GLU A 247 -23.84 -17.55 2.59
C GLU A 247 -24.36 -16.28 1.87
N THR A 248 -24.18 -15.09 2.45
CA THR A 248 -24.84 -13.85 1.97
C THR A 248 -23.92 -12.65 1.73
N GLY A 249 -22.62 -12.76 2.01
CA GLY A 249 -21.63 -11.67 1.95
C GLY A 249 -21.39 -11.02 3.29
#